data_AF-K9WIW2-F1
#
_entry.id   AF-K9WIW2-F1
#
_cell.length_a   1.000
_cell.length_b   1.000
_cell.length_c   1.000
_cell.angle_alpha   90.00
_cell.angle_beta   90.00
_cell.angle_gamma   90.00
#
_symmetry.space_group_name_H-M   'P 1'
#
loop_
_entity.id
_entity.type
_entity.pdbx_description
1 polymer ?
#
loop_
_entity_poly.entity_id
_entity_poly.type
_entity_poly.pdbx_seq_one_letter_code
_entity_poly.pdbx_strand_id
1 'polypeptide(L)'
;MVRTPTLAFDRGTLILHPPPRGKTWVDYATWDDRVEKFRIPAMHYRQLVEALQAEGTDFNDEAKEFSPLELVPSFEMEPYPHQTEALFAWKQAGRRGVVVLPTAAGKTYLAQLAMQATPRTTLIVVPTLDLMHQWYAHLTAAFPDAEVGLLGGGSRDRTPILISTYDSATIHAESLGNQYAMLVFDECHHLPTDFYRVIAEYAIAPYRLGLTATPDRSDGRHGDLKGLIGPEVYRKSPEDLAGFALAEHKLVQIKVKLSPKERDRYNTCIKLRNEFLRESKISLGSLEGWQKFVMASARSQTGRRAMLAHREAKEIASGTDGKLRILTDLLAQHYPERILVFTNDNATVYRISQDLLIPAITHQTPVKERHEILTRFREGEYKTLVASHVLNEGVDVPDARVAIILSGTGSSREYIQRLGRVLRKGSEGHKLALLYEVVAEDTSEEGTSQRRHGSEGKKEPQRHKEHRVIEKPKKPKLKQEQLEIFPSQPIYGVNQNQTPKAAESPAKWGEDETPEF
;
A
#
# COMPACT_ATOMS: atom_id res chain seq x y z
N MET A 1 -41.38 13.32 41.00
CA MET A 1 -40.83 12.04 40.52
C MET A 1 -39.39 12.27 40.13
N VAL A 2 -38.46 11.46 40.64
CA VAL A 2 -37.06 11.50 40.17
C VAL A 2 -37.07 11.03 38.73
N ARG A 3 -36.74 11.91 37.78
CA ARG A 3 -36.64 11.52 36.37
C ARG A 3 -35.40 10.64 36.22
N THR A 4 -35.57 9.46 35.61
CA THR A 4 -34.46 8.57 35.28
C THR A 4 -33.51 9.29 34.32
N PRO A 5 -32.18 9.32 34.59
CA PRO A 5 -31.18 9.83 33.67
C PRO A 5 -31.28 9.15 32.31
N THR A 6 -31.28 9.93 31.23
CA THR A 6 -31.22 9.39 29.86
C THR A 6 -29.87 9.74 29.23
N LEU A 7 -29.20 8.74 28.68
CA LEU A 7 -28.01 8.88 27.87
C LEU A 7 -28.42 8.85 26.39
N ALA A 8 -28.17 9.93 25.65
CA ALA A 8 -28.50 10.06 24.24
C ALA A 8 -27.26 10.45 23.42
N PHE A 9 -27.19 10.02 22.17
CA PHE A 9 -26.12 10.39 21.25
C PHE A 9 -26.47 11.70 20.50
N ASP A 10 -25.50 12.61 20.39
CA ASP A 10 -25.62 13.87 19.67
C ASP A 10 -24.31 14.22 18.96
N ARG A 11 -24.28 13.98 17.64
CA ARG A 11 -23.21 14.41 16.70
C ARG A 11 -21.78 14.17 17.21
N GLY A 12 -21.47 12.94 17.60
CA GLY A 12 -20.15 12.56 18.08
C GLY A 12 -19.89 12.79 19.57
N THR A 13 -20.92 13.22 20.31
CA THR A 13 -20.91 13.30 21.76
C THR A 13 -22.12 12.60 22.35
N LEU A 14 -22.13 12.44 23.67
CA LEU A 14 -23.24 11.92 24.45
C LEU A 14 -23.78 13.03 25.34
N ILE A 15 -25.09 13.04 25.52
CA ILE A 15 -25.80 13.91 26.44
C ILE A 15 -26.39 13.04 27.54
N LEU A 16 -26.03 13.32 28.80
CA LEU A 16 -26.57 12.65 29.97
C LEU A 16 -27.48 13.61 30.73
N HIS A 17 -28.79 13.41 30.65
CA HIS A 17 -29.74 14.31 31.27
C HIS A 17 -31.04 13.59 31.70
N PRO A 18 -31.58 13.86 32.91
CA PRO A 18 -30.96 14.63 33.99
C PRO A 18 -29.69 13.95 34.53
N PRO A 19 -28.74 14.69 35.11
CA PRO A 19 -27.52 14.11 35.66
C PRO A 19 -27.84 13.13 36.81
N PRO A 20 -27.20 11.94 36.85
CA PRO A 20 -27.37 11.00 37.96
C PRO A 20 -26.77 11.53 39.26
N ARG A 21 -27.22 10.98 40.39
CA ARG A 21 -26.74 11.37 41.73
C ARG A 21 -25.29 10.91 42.02
N GLY A 22 -24.78 9.91 41.31
CA GLY A 22 -23.40 9.44 41.40
C GLY A 22 -22.39 10.51 40.96
N LYS A 23 -21.10 10.33 41.29
CA LYS A 23 -20.03 11.27 40.89
C LYS A 23 -19.14 10.74 39.76
N THR A 24 -19.19 9.45 39.44
CA THR A 24 -18.33 8.83 38.41
C THR A 24 -18.46 9.43 37.02
N TRP A 25 -19.65 9.89 36.63
CA TRP A 25 -19.89 10.48 35.31
C TRP A 25 -19.26 11.87 35.16
N VAL A 26 -18.95 12.56 36.27
CA VAL A 26 -18.44 13.93 36.26
C VAL A 26 -17.05 14.01 35.63
N ASP A 27 -16.20 12.98 35.82
CA ASP A 27 -14.85 12.94 35.26
C ASP A 27 -14.84 12.86 33.72
N TYR A 28 -15.96 12.44 33.11
CA TYR A 28 -16.13 12.33 31.67
C TYR A 28 -16.89 13.51 31.05
N ALA A 29 -17.57 14.30 31.86
CA ALA A 29 -18.58 15.25 31.43
C ALA A 29 -18.09 16.70 31.50
N THR A 30 -18.36 17.45 30.44
CA THR A 30 -18.13 18.90 30.40
C THR A 30 -19.47 19.61 30.20
N TRP A 31 -19.71 20.66 30.97
CA TRP A 31 -20.90 21.49 30.80
C TRP A 31 -20.82 22.29 29.50
N ASP A 32 -21.87 22.26 28.68
CA ASP A 32 -21.99 23.06 27.46
C ASP A 32 -23.13 24.07 27.59
N ASP A 33 -22.78 25.34 27.79
CA ASP A 33 -23.72 26.45 27.97
C ASP A 33 -24.70 26.61 26.79
N ARG A 34 -24.32 26.19 25.57
CA ARG A 34 -25.15 26.37 24.37
C ARG A 34 -26.38 25.48 24.36
N VAL A 35 -26.30 24.34 25.05
CA VAL A 35 -27.40 23.36 25.13
C VAL A 35 -27.88 23.16 26.57
N GLU A 36 -27.29 23.88 27.53
CA GLU A 36 -27.56 23.81 28.97
C GLU A 36 -27.55 22.38 29.51
N LYS A 37 -26.59 21.57 29.02
CA LYS A 37 -26.46 20.14 29.34
C LYS A 37 -24.99 19.73 29.42
N PHE A 38 -24.75 18.62 30.12
CA PHE A 38 -23.46 17.96 30.13
C PHE A 38 -23.24 17.15 28.85
N ARG A 39 -22.11 17.38 28.18
CA ARG A 39 -21.63 16.61 27.04
C ARG A 39 -20.45 15.74 27.45
N ILE A 40 -20.41 14.54 26.89
CA ILE A 40 -19.34 13.55 27.07
C ILE A 40 -18.85 13.13 25.68
N PRO A 41 -17.55 13.09 25.38
CA PRO A 41 -17.06 12.56 24.10
C PRO A 41 -17.56 11.13 23.85
N ALA A 42 -18.05 10.83 22.64
CA ALA A 42 -18.67 9.53 22.33
C ALA A 42 -17.73 8.34 22.58
N MET A 43 -16.42 8.51 22.34
CA MET A 43 -15.42 7.48 22.63
C MET A 43 -15.32 7.02 24.10
N HIS A 44 -15.88 7.78 25.04
CA HIS A 44 -15.95 7.41 26.46
C HIS A 44 -17.22 6.62 26.83
N TYR A 45 -18.11 6.35 25.87
CA TYR A 45 -19.37 5.64 26.08
C TYR A 45 -19.21 4.37 26.93
N ARG A 46 -18.29 3.48 26.55
CA ARG A 46 -18.10 2.21 27.24
C ARG A 46 -17.67 2.40 28.70
N GLN A 47 -16.66 3.24 28.93
CA GLN A 47 -16.15 3.49 30.29
C GLN A 47 -17.22 4.15 31.17
N LEU A 48 -18.00 5.07 30.60
CA LEU A 48 -19.12 5.71 31.29
C LEU A 48 -20.20 4.69 31.68
N VAL A 49 -20.64 3.87 30.73
CA VAL A 49 -21.68 2.86 30.96
C VAL A 49 -21.23 1.82 31.99
N GLU A 50 -20.00 1.31 31.88
CA GLU A 50 -19.42 0.38 32.86
C GLU A 50 -19.32 1.02 34.26
N ALA A 51 -18.93 2.29 34.36
CA ALA A 51 -18.86 3.01 35.64
C ALA A 51 -20.24 3.23 36.27
N LEU A 52 -21.24 3.66 35.48
CA LEU A 52 -22.61 3.85 35.96
C LEU A 52 -23.24 2.54 36.44
N GLN A 53 -22.99 1.43 35.73
CA GLN A 53 -23.43 0.09 36.11
C GLN A 53 -22.73 -0.40 37.38
N ALA A 54 -21.42 -0.15 37.53
CA ALA A 54 -20.67 -0.52 38.72
C ALA A 54 -21.16 0.20 39.99
N GLU A 55 -21.65 1.44 39.87
CA GLU A 55 -22.30 2.18 40.95
C GLU A 55 -23.76 1.75 41.21
N GLY A 56 -24.34 0.90 40.35
CA GLY A 56 -25.76 0.52 40.43
C GLY A 56 -26.70 1.68 40.10
N THR A 57 -26.26 2.64 39.30
CA THR A 57 -27.10 3.77 38.86
C THR A 57 -28.09 3.30 37.79
N ASP A 58 -29.38 3.52 38.01
CA ASP A 58 -30.42 3.28 37.02
C ASP A 58 -30.47 4.42 35.99
N PHE A 59 -30.36 4.10 34.70
CA PHE A 59 -30.39 5.06 33.61
C PHE A 59 -30.94 4.41 32.32
N ASN A 60 -31.57 5.23 31.48
CA ASN A 60 -32.01 4.81 30.15
C ASN A 60 -30.91 5.09 29.11
N ASP A 61 -30.59 4.10 28.28
CA ASP A 61 -29.56 4.22 27.24
C ASP A 61 -30.20 4.24 25.86
N GLU A 62 -30.48 5.46 25.40
CA GLU A 62 -31.01 5.79 24.07
C GLU A 62 -29.90 6.16 23.08
N ALA A 63 -28.63 6.12 23.51
CA ALA A 63 -27.52 6.49 22.66
C ALA A 63 -27.21 5.41 21.61
N LYS A 64 -27.40 4.14 21.95
CA LYS A 64 -27.05 2.98 21.12
C LYS A 64 -28.12 2.67 20.06
N GLU A 65 -27.70 2.67 18.79
CA GLU A 65 -28.52 2.16 17.67
C GLU A 65 -28.00 0.84 17.10
N PHE A 66 -26.81 0.39 17.53
CA PHE A 66 -26.24 -0.89 17.11
C PHE A 66 -26.99 -2.10 17.70
N SER A 67 -27.06 -3.19 16.95
CA SER A 67 -27.81 -4.41 17.29
C SER A 67 -26.95 -5.68 17.20
N PRO A 68 -27.39 -6.80 17.83
CA PRO A 68 -26.90 -8.14 17.52
C PRO A 68 -27.05 -8.47 16.04
N LEU A 69 -26.06 -9.15 15.46
CA LEU A 69 -26.09 -9.61 14.08
C LEU A 69 -25.73 -11.10 14.04
N GLU A 70 -26.55 -11.93 13.40
CA GLU A 70 -26.20 -13.33 13.19
C GLU A 70 -25.21 -13.45 12.02
N LEU A 71 -24.02 -14.00 12.30
CA LEU A 71 -22.95 -14.17 11.31
C LEU A 71 -22.68 -15.65 11.14
N VAL A 72 -23.32 -16.27 10.16
CA VAL A 72 -23.09 -17.67 9.79
C VAL A 72 -22.06 -17.73 8.66
N PRO A 73 -20.87 -18.32 8.88
CA PRO A 73 -19.88 -18.47 7.82
C PRO A 73 -20.33 -19.51 6.79
N SER A 74 -20.14 -19.20 5.50
CA SER A 74 -20.34 -20.15 4.39
C SER A 74 -19.23 -21.19 4.29
N PHE A 75 -18.02 -20.84 4.74
CA PHE A 75 -16.82 -21.66 4.65
C PHE A 75 -15.91 -21.40 5.86
N GLU A 76 -15.65 -22.44 6.64
CA GLU A 76 -14.71 -22.39 7.76
C GLU A 76 -13.36 -22.97 7.34
N MET A 77 -12.35 -22.10 7.23
CA MET A 77 -10.95 -22.51 7.19
C MET A 77 -10.44 -22.66 8.63
N GLU A 78 -9.50 -23.56 8.85
CA GLU A 78 -8.79 -23.58 10.13
C GLU A 78 -7.87 -22.35 10.22
N PRO A 79 -8.04 -21.47 11.23
CA PRO A 79 -7.18 -20.30 11.36
C PRO A 79 -5.73 -20.70 11.63
N TYR A 80 -4.80 -19.95 11.06
CA TYR A 80 -3.38 -20.14 11.38
C TYR A 80 -3.12 -19.82 12.87
N PRO A 81 -2.09 -20.42 13.48
CA PRO A 81 -1.79 -20.22 14.91
C PRO A 81 -1.67 -18.75 15.31
N HIS A 82 -1.00 -17.93 14.50
CA HIS A 82 -0.86 -16.49 14.76
C HIS A 82 -2.19 -15.72 14.71
N GLN A 83 -3.17 -16.18 13.93
CA GLN A 83 -4.50 -15.57 13.86
C GLN A 83 -5.30 -15.91 15.12
N THR A 84 -5.23 -17.17 15.58
CA THR A 84 -5.86 -17.60 16.84
C THR A 84 -5.24 -16.89 18.04
N GLU A 85 -3.91 -16.79 18.10
CA GLU A 85 -3.19 -16.04 19.14
C GLU A 85 -3.57 -14.55 19.13
N ALA A 86 -3.59 -13.92 17.95
CA ALA A 86 -3.97 -12.51 17.81
C ALA A 86 -5.41 -12.26 18.26
N LEU A 87 -6.35 -13.13 17.85
CA LEU A 87 -7.76 -13.05 18.26
C LEU A 87 -7.90 -13.21 19.78
N PHE A 88 -7.18 -14.16 20.37
CA PHE A 88 -7.17 -14.37 21.81
C PHE A 88 -6.63 -13.16 22.57
N ALA A 89 -5.48 -12.62 22.13
CA ALA A 89 -4.89 -11.43 22.73
C ALA A 89 -5.82 -10.21 22.65
N TRP A 90 -6.48 -10.02 21.50
CA TRP A 90 -7.47 -8.96 21.33
C TRP A 90 -8.69 -9.15 22.24
N LYS A 91 -9.19 -10.38 22.41
CA LYS A 91 -10.27 -10.69 23.37
C LYS A 91 -9.86 -10.38 24.82
N GLN A 92 -8.64 -10.75 25.22
CA GLN A 92 -8.10 -10.48 26.56
C GLN A 92 -7.94 -8.99 26.84
N ALA A 93 -7.59 -8.19 25.83
CA ALA A 93 -7.57 -6.74 25.90
C ALA A 93 -8.98 -6.09 25.89
N GLY A 94 -10.02 -6.84 26.26
CA GLY A 94 -11.39 -6.36 26.28
C GLY A 94 -11.94 -6.04 24.89
N ARG A 95 -11.45 -6.70 23.82
CA ARG A 95 -11.83 -6.46 22.41
C ARG A 95 -11.51 -5.03 21.94
N ARG A 96 -10.42 -4.45 22.44
CA ARG A 96 -9.89 -3.14 22.05
C ARG A 96 -8.38 -3.22 21.87
N GLY A 97 -7.89 -3.08 20.65
CA GLY A 97 -6.46 -3.10 20.41
C GLY A 97 -6.05 -3.11 18.95
N VAL A 98 -4.74 -2.89 18.76
CA VAL A 98 -4.08 -2.95 17.45
C VAL A 98 -3.33 -4.27 17.32
N VAL A 99 -3.55 -4.95 16.20
CA VAL A 99 -2.84 -6.17 15.80
C VAL A 99 -1.90 -5.83 14.66
N VAL A 100 -0.61 -6.12 14.87
CA VAL A 100 0.46 -5.86 13.92
C VAL A 100 0.85 -7.18 13.26
N LEU A 101 0.45 -7.32 12.00
CA LEU A 101 0.71 -8.50 11.20
C LEU A 101 1.23 -8.11 9.81
N PRO A 102 2.20 -8.85 9.26
CA PRO A 102 2.70 -8.58 7.93
C PRO A 102 1.59 -8.72 6.88
N THR A 103 1.80 -8.06 5.74
CA THR A 103 0.96 -8.26 4.55
C THR A 103 0.92 -9.75 4.18
N ALA A 104 -0.24 -10.23 3.72
CA ALA A 104 -0.55 -11.64 3.42
C ALA A 104 -0.67 -12.60 4.62
N ALA A 105 -0.52 -12.15 5.88
CA ALA A 105 -0.79 -12.99 7.06
C ALA A 105 -2.29 -13.26 7.34
N GLY A 106 -3.17 -12.78 6.46
CA GLY A 106 -4.63 -12.93 6.59
C GLY A 106 -5.28 -11.94 7.56
N LYS A 107 -4.90 -10.65 7.51
CA LYS A 107 -5.51 -9.57 8.32
C LYS A 107 -7.04 -9.50 8.14
N THR A 108 -7.52 -9.64 6.91
CA THR A 108 -8.96 -9.70 6.58
C THR A 108 -9.64 -10.89 7.25
N TYR A 109 -9.01 -12.07 7.22
CA TYR A 109 -9.56 -13.26 7.88
C TYR A 109 -9.59 -13.12 9.40
N LEU A 110 -8.55 -12.51 10.00
CA LEU A 110 -8.56 -12.16 11.42
C LEU A 110 -9.73 -11.23 11.79
N ALA A 111 -10.04 -10.24 10.95
CA ALA A 111 -11.21 -9.39 11.18
C ALA A 111 -12.52 -10.17 11.11
N GLN A 112 -12.67 -11.10 10.15
CA GLN A 112 -13.84 -11.98 10.06
C GLN A 112 -14.02 -12.82 11.33
N LEU A 113 -12.93 -13.39 11.86
CA LEU A 113 -12.95 -14.12 13.13
C LEU A 113 -13.32 -13.22 14.32
N ALA A 114 -12.86 -11.96 14.31
CA ALA A 114 -13.19 -10.99 15.34
C ALA A 114 -14.67 -10.57 15.28
N MET A 115 -15.24 -10.44 14.08
CA MET A 115 -16.67 -10.18 13.83
C MET A 115 -17.52 -11.36 14.29
N GLN A 116 -17.16 -12.60 13.95
CA GLN A 116 -17.86 -13.80 14.46
C GLN A 116 -17.82 -13.89 15.99
N ALA A 117 -16.68 -13.55 16.59
CA ALA A 117 -16.53 -13.52 18.04
C ALA A 117 -17.24 -12.34 18.72
N THR A 118 -17.73 -11.38 17.93
CA THR A 118 -18.42 -10.15 18.37
C THR A 118 -19.60 -9.87 17.43
N PRO A 119 -20.62 -10.74 17.40
CA PRO A 119 -21.68 -10.75 16.38
C PRO A 119 -22.62 -9.54 16.53
N ARG A 120 -22.20 -8.39 16.00
CA ARG A 120 -22.83 -7.07 16.13
C ARG A 120 -22.65 -6.28 14.84
N THR A 121 -23.43 -5.21 14.68
CA THR A 121 -23.23 -4.26 13.57
C THR A 121 -21.78 -3.75 13.57
N THR A 122 -21.13 -3.79 12.41
CA THR A 122 -19.70 -3.53 12.25
C THR A 122 -19.43 -2.51 11.15
N LEU A 123 -18.61 -1.50 11.45
CA LEU A 123 -18.05 -0.57 10.47
C LEU A 123 -16.59 -0.89 10.21
N ILE A 124 -16.25 -1.12 8.94
CA ILE A 124 -14.90 -1.41 8.46
C ILE A 124 -14.40 -0.21 7.68
N VAL A 125 -13.26 0.34 8.09
CA VAL A 125 -12.67 1.54 7.51
C VAL A 125 -11.36 1.18 6.81
N VAL A 126 -11.27 1.51 5.51
CA VAL A 126 -10.15 1.14 4.63
C VAL A 126 -9.56 2.38 3.92
N PRO A 127 -8.27 2.41 3.55
CA PRO A 127 -7.66 3.60 2.94
C PRO A 127 -8.07 3.84 1.49
N THR A 128 -8.34 2.79 0.71
CA THR A 128 -8.58 2.92 -0.74
C THR A 128 -9.90 2.28 -1.18
N LEU A 129 -10.44 2.74 -2.31
CA LEU A 129 -11.62 2.14 -2.94
C LEU A 129 -11.35 0.72 -3.45
N ASP A 130 -10.12 0.41 -3.84
CA ASP A 130 -9.73 -0.95 -4.24
C ASP A 130 -9.85 -1.91 -3.04
N LEU A 131 -9.32 -1.54 -1.88
CA LEU A 131 -9.48 -2.30 -0.64
C LEU A 131 -10.94 -2.44 -0.24
N MET A 132 -11.73 -1.37 -0.39
CA MET A 132 -13.16 -1.39 -0.08
C MET A 132 -13.88 -2.50 -0.87
N HIS A 133 -13.64 -2.61 -2.17
CA HIS A 133 -14.21 -3.68 -2.99
C HIS A 133 -13.65 -5.06 -2.64
N GLN A 134 -12.36 -5.16 -2.30
CA GLN A 134 -11.76 -6.42 -1.87
C GLN A 134 -12.41 -6.93 -0.57
N TRP A 135 -12.57 -6.05 0.42
CA TRP A 135 -13.27 -6.34 1.66
C TRP A 135 -14.73 -6.74 1.43
N TYR A 136 -15.42 -6.05 0.52
CA TYR A 136 -16.79 -6.38 0.15
C TYR A 136 -16.90 -7.79 -0.40
N ALA A 137 -16.07 -8.14 -1.39
CA ALA A 137 -16.04 -9.48 -1.96
C ALA A 137 -15.72 -10.56 -0.90
N HIS A 138 -14.76 -10.31 0.00
CA HIS A 138 -14.41 -11.24 1.06
C HIS A 138 -15.53 -11.44 2.08
N LEU A 139 -16.24 -10.37 2.46
CA LEU A 139 -17.33 -10.46 3.45
C LEU A 139 -18.60 -11.07 2.85
N THR A 140 -18.96 -10.71 1.62
CA THR A 140 -20.11 -11.34 0.94
C THR A 140 -19.86 -12.83 0.70
N ALA A 141 -18.62 -13.21 0.38
CA ALA A 141 -18.26 -14.62 0.27
C ALA A 141 -18.31 -15.33 1.62
N ALA A 142 -17.80 -14.70 2.69
CA ALA A 142 -17.74 -15.30 4.02
C ALA A 142 -19.12 -15.39 4.70
N PHE A 143 -19.98 -14.38 4.52
CA PHE A 143 -21.28 -14.21 5.18
C PHE A 143 -22.36 -13.90 4.14
N PRO A 144 -22.81 -14.89 3.36
CA PRO A 144 -23.75 -14.66 2.25
C PRO A 144 -25.13 -14.17 2.72
N ASP A 145 -25.54 -14.52 3.94
CA ASP A 145 -26.83 -14.12 4.52
C ASP A 145 -26.77 -12.76 5.23
N ALA A 146 -25.58 -12.17 5.36
CA ALA A 146 -25.41 -10.87 6.01
C ALA A 146 -25.50 -9.72 4.99
N GLU A 147 -26.26 -8.68 5.32
CA GLU A 147 -26.32 -7.46 4.52
C GLU A 147 -25.02 -6.65 4.68
N VAL A 148 -24.18 -6.69 3.63
CA VAL A 148 -22.94 -5.91 3.51
C VAL A 148 -23.18 -4.74 2.55
N GLY A 149 -22.74 -3.55 2.93
CA GLY A 149 -22.90 -2.32 2.14
C GLY A 149 -21.62 -1.51 2.05
N LEU A 150 -21.62 -0.52 1.16
CA LEU A 150 -20.49 0.35 0.86
C LEU A 150 -20.82 1.83 1.11
N LEU A 151 -19.86 2.55 1.70
CA LEU A 151 -19.90 4.00 1.86
C LEU A 151 -18.61 4.61 1.31
N GLY A 152 -18.64 5.01 0.04
CA GLY A 152 -17.49 5.53 -0.69
C GLY A 152 -17.60 5.26 -2.19
N GLY A 153 -16.83 5.99 -3.00
CA GLY A 153 -16.79 5.79 -4.46
C GLY A 153 -18.12 6.04 -5.17
N GLY A 154 -19.03 6.80 -4.55
CA GLY A 154 -20.38 7.06 -5.05
C GLY A 154 -21.48 6.25 -4.34
N SER A 155 -21.15 5.17 -3.62
CA SER A 155 -22.13 4.40 -2.83
C SER A 155 -22.43 5.07 -1.47
N ARG A 156 -23.66 4.89 -0.99
CA ARG A 156 -24.19 5.45 0.27
C ARG A 156 -25.12 4.47 0.97
N ASP A 157 -24.69 3.21 1.07
CA ASP A 157 -25.51 2.16 1.66
C ASP A 157 -25.62 2.33 3.18
N ARG A 158 -26.69 1.77 3.74
CA ARG A 158 -26.95 1.74 5.19
C ARG A 158 -27.27 0.30 5.59
N THR A 159 -26.24 -0.42 5.98
CA THR A 159 -26.31 -1.86 6.25
C THR A 159 -25.72 -2.19 7.62
N PRO A 160 -26.10 -3.33 8.22
CA PRO A 160 -25.53 -3.83 9.48
C PRO A 160 -24.01 -4.02 9.44
N ILE A 161 -23.46 -4.42 8.29
CA ILE A 161 -22.02 -4.44 8.02
C ILE A 161 -21.73 -3.40 6.94
N LEU A 162 -20.99 -2.35 7.29
CA LEU A 162 -20.66 -1.27 6.37
C LEU A 162 -19.16 -1.19 6.16
N ILE A 163 -18.73 -1.11 4.90
CA ILE A 163 -17.33 -0.87 4.53
C ILE A 163 -17.23 0.54 3.96
N SER A 164 -16.33 1.35 4.51
CA SER A 164 -16.16 2.74 4.11
C SER A 164 -14.69 3.10 3.92
N THR A 165 -14.42 4.05 3.02
CA THR A 165 -13.09 4.68 2.99
C THR A 165 -12.89 5.61 4.17
N TYR A 166 -11.65 5.84 4.61
CA TYR A 166 -11.37 6.83 5.68
C TYR A 166 -11.98 8.20 5.39
N ASP A 167 -11.87 8.70 4.15
CA ASP A 167 -12.45 9.98 3.75
C ASP A 167 -13.97 9.99 3.92
N SER A 168 -14.66 8.95 3.43
CA SER A 168 -16.12 8.88 3.49
C SER A 168 -16.62 8.70 4.92
N ALA A 169 -15.96 7.85 5.71
CA ALA A 169 -16.26 7.63 7.11
C ALA A 169 -16.06 8.91 7.94
N THR A 170 -15.03 9.70 7.63
CA THR A 170 -14.77 10.98 8.30
C THR A 170 -15.89 11.99 8.03
N ILE A 171 -16.28 12.14 6.76
CA ILE A 171 -17.37 13.06 6.37
C ILE A 171 -18.68 12.70 7.08
N HIS A 172 -18.92 11.40 7.33
CA HIS A 172 -20.15 10.90 7.94
C HIS A 172 -19.99 10.52 9.43
N ALA A 173 -18.86 10.85 10.08
CA ALA A 173 -18.52 10.37 11.42
C ALA A 173 -19.60 10.69 12.47
N GLU A 174 -20.19 11.89 12.39
CA GLU A 174 -21.28 12.29 13.28
C GLU A 174 -22.53 11.41 13.13
N SER A 175 -22.83 10.97 11.91
CA SER A 175 -24.02 10.15 11.64
C SER A 175 -23.81 8.67 11.93
N LEU A 176 -22.59 8.16 11.71
CA LEU A 176 -22.24 6.75 11.90
C LEU A 176 -21.93 6.41 13.37
N GLY A 177 -21.66 7.43 14.19
CA GLY A 177 -21.04 7.29 15.51
C GLY A 177 -21.78 6.38 16.49
N ASN A 178 -23.09 6.19 16.34
CA ASN A 178 -23.91 5.33 17.22
C ASN A 178 -24.47 4.05 16.59
N GLN A 179 -24.25 3.84 15.29
CA GLN A 179 -24.87 2.75 14.53
C GLN A 179 -24.12 1.42 14.63
N TYR A 180 -22.82 1.46 14.97
CA TYR A 180 -21.93 0.31 14.93
C TYR A 180 -21.33 0.00 16.30
N ALA A 181 -21.44 -1.25 16.75
CA ALA A 181 -20.85 -1.69 18.02
C ALA A 181 -19.35 -2.00 17.88
N MET A 182 -18.92 -2.38 16.67
CA MET A 182 -17.55 -2.77 16.37
C MET A 182 -16.99 -1.91 15.24
N LEU A 183 -15.78 -1.38 15.45
CA LEU A 183 -14.99 -0.71 14.42
C LEU A 183 -13.77 -1.55 14.05
N VAL A 184 -13.55 -1.74 12.76
CA VAL A 184 -12.34 -2.35 12.21
C VAL A 184 -11.63 -1.31 11.36
N PHE A 185 -10.41 -0.96 11.73
CA PHE A 185 -9.57 -0.03 10.99
C PHE A 185 -8.49 -0.82 10.25
N ASP A 186 -8.65 -1.00 8.95
CA ASP A 186 -7.58 -1.52 8.10
C ASP A 186 -6.55 -0.43 7.82
N GLU A 187 -5.29 -0.83 7.75
CA GLU A 187 -4.13 0.07 7.77
C GLU A 187 -4.28 1.23 8.76
N CYS A 188 -4.57 0.88 10.03
CA CYS A 188 -4.90 1.83 11.09
C CYS A 188 -3.83 2.89 11.37
N HIS A 189 -2.61 2.78 10.82
CA HIS A 189 -1.60 3.84 10.87
C HIS A 189 -2.03 5.15 10.19
N HIS A 190 -3.09 5.13 9.36
CA HIS A 190 -3.71 6.34 8.82
C HIS A 190 -4.57 7.10 9.85
N LEU A 191 -5.20 6.40 10.80
CA LEU A 191 -6.19 6.97 11.72
C LEU A 191 -5.70 8.18 12.56
N PRO A 192 -4.45 8.27 13.05
CA PRO A 192 -3.98 9.37 13.91
C PRO A 192 -3.84 10.75 13.24
N THR A 193 -4.28 10.91 12.00
CA THR A 193 -4.31 12.23 11.37
C THR A 193 -5.43 13.07 11.99
N ASP A 194 -5.25 14.40 12.01
CA ASP A 194 -6.24 15.32 12.58
C ASP A 194 -7.59 15.23 11.84
N PHE A 195 -7.56 14.80 10.58
CA PHE A 195 -8.74 14.57 9.77
C PHE A 195 -9.43 13.24 10.10
N TYR A 196 -8.71 12.12 10.23
CA TYR A 196 -9.33 10.79 10.38
C TYR A 196 -9.67 10.41 11.82
N ARG A 197 -9.00 10.99 12.83
CA ARG A 197 -9.20 10.65 14.24
C ARG A 197 -10.66 10.77 14.70
N VAL A 198 -11.41 11.69 14.11
CA VAL A 198 -12.82 11.93 14.44
C VAL A 198 -13.71 10.71 14.24
N ILE A 199 -13.34 9.78 13.34
CA ILE A 199 -14.08 8.51 13.16
C ILE A 199 -14.11 7.72 14.47
N ALA A 200 -13.00 7.68 15.20
CA ALA A 200 -12.89 6.95 16.45
C ALA A 200 -13.37 7.78 17.66
N GLU A 201 -13.19 9.10 17.63
CA GLU A 201 -13.59 10.01 18.72
C GLU A 201 -15.12 10.17 18.79
N TYR A 202 -15.78 10.23 17.63
CA TYR A 202 -17.23 10.43 17.51
C TYR A 202 -18.03 9.13 17.59
N ALA A 203 -17.35 7.97 17.65
CA ALA A 203 -18.01 6.69 17.75
C ALA A 203 -18.15 6.20 19.20
N ILE A 204 -19.33 5.72 19.57
CA ILE A 204 -19.61 5.08 20.85
C ILE A 204 -19.17 3.60 20.88
N ALA A 205 -18.74 3.07 19.73
CA ALA A 205 -18.41 1.67 19.52
C ALA A 205 -17.48 1.10 20.62
N PRO A 206 -17.97 0.15 21.45
CA PRO A 206 -17.20 -0.43 22.55
C PRO A 206 -16.08 -1.36 22.11
N TYR A 207 -16.15 -1.90 20.89
CA TYR A 207 -15.18 -2.85 20.34
C TYR A 207 -14.42 -2.23 19.19
N ARG A 208 -13.09 -2.32 19.23
CA ARG A 208 -12.20 -1.66 18.26
C ARG A 208 -11.04 -2.56 17.90
N LEU A 209 -10.86 -2.82 16.61
CA LEU A 209 -9.76 -3.60 16.07
C LEU A 209 -8.98 -2.74 15.07
N GLY A 210 -7.71 -2.50 15.35
CA GLY A 210 -6.77 -1.91 14.38
C GLY A 210 -5.95 -3.00 13.72
N LEU A 211 -5.82 -2.97 12.40
CA LEU A 211 -4.98 -3.87 11.63
C LEU A 211 -3.91 -3.05 10.91
N THR A 212 -2.64 -3.42 11.02
CA THR A 212 -1.59 -2.82 10.20
C THR A 212 -0.36 -3.71 10.11
N ALA A 213 0.47 -3.51 9.08
CA ALA A 213 1.80 -4.10 9.02
C ALA A 213 2.89 -3.21 9.64
N THR A 214 2.62 -1.90 9.78
CA THR A 214 3.61 -0.88 10.15
C THR A 214 2.96 0.16 11.09
N PRO A 215 2.92 -0.12 12.40
CA PRO A 215 2.38 0.84 13.37
C PRO A 215 3.32 2.04 13.58
N ASP A 216 4.62 1.87 13.32
CA ASP A 216 5.65 2.84 13.66
C ASP A 216 5.76 3.95 12.60
N ARG A 217 5.22 5.13 12.92
CA ARG A 217 5.38 6.35 12.09
C ARG A 217 6.59 7.17 12.53
N SER A 218 7.27 7.77 11.56
CA SER A 218 8.40 8.69 11.77
C SER A 218 8.05 9.99 12.51
N ASP A 219 6.76 10.32 12.63
CA ASP A 219 6.24 11.52 13.29
C ASP A 219 5.84 11.29 14.76
N GLY A 220 5.95 10.07 15.29
CA GLY A 220 5.62 9.76 16.69
C GLY A 220 4.12 9.73 17.02
N ARG A 221 3.22 9.98 16.06
CA ARG A 221 1.75 10.00 16.28
C ARG A 221 1.13 8.61 16.48
N HIS A 222 1.92 7.55 16.39
CA HIS A 222 1.47 6.19 16.72
C HIS A 222 0.96 6.06 18.16
N GLY A 223 1.42 6.93 19.08
CA GLY A 223 0.93 6.99 20.46
C GLY A 223 -0.58 7.24 20.58
N ASP A 224 -1.18 7.98 19.63
CA ASP A 224 -2.60 8.32 19.64
C ASP A 224 -3.50 7.09 19.37
N LEU A 225 -2.97 6.06 18.68
CA LEU A 225 -3.71 4.81 18.44
C LEU A 225 -4.13 4.13 19.74
N LYS A 226 -3.34 4.28 20.82
CA LYS A 226 -3.66 3.73 22.13
C LYS A 226 -4.94 4.32 22.69
N GLY A 227 -5.16 5.63 22.50
CA GLY A 227 -6.38 6.32 22.91
C GLY A 227 -7.56 6.05 21.98
N LEU A 228 -7.31 6.04 20.66
CA LEU A 228 -8.35 5.92 19.63
C LEU A 228 -8.86 4.49 19.45
N ILE A 229 -7.98 3.48 19.44
CA ILE A 229 -8.36 2.07 19.22
C ILE A 229 -8.16 1.29 20.52
N GLY A 230 -6.91 1.27 21.00
CA GLY A 230 -6.43 0.48 22.12
C GLY A 230 -4.93 0.21 21.99
N PRO A 231 -4.29 -0.41 23.00
CA PRO A 231 -2.87 -0.73 22.94
C PRO A 231 -2.58 -1.72 21.80
N GLU A 232 -1.30 -1.83 21.44
CA GLU A 232 -0.85 -2.97 20.64
C GLU A 232 -1.02 -4.25 21.47
N VAL A 233 -1.85 -5.18 20.98
CA VAL A 233 -2.20 -6.42 21.71
C VAL A 233 -1.47 -7.62 21.18
N TYR A 234 -1.02 -7.56 19.93
CA TYR A 234 -0.31 -8.65 19.29
C TYR A 234 0.57 -8.12 18.16
N ARG A 235 1.80 -8.63 18.10
CA ARG A 235 2.74 -8.36 17.00
C ARG A 235 3.43 -9.64 16.61
N LYS A 236 3.47 -9.90 15.30
CA LYS A 236 4.41 -10.84 14.70
C LYS A 236 5.18 -10.14 13.61
N SER A 237 6.49 -10.26 13.66
CA SER A 237 7.32 -9.87 12.53
C SER A 237 7.17 -10.91 11.40
N PRO A 238 7.51 -10.53 10.16
CA PRO A 238 7.65 -11.48 9.07
C PRO A 238 8.55 -12.67 9.43
N GLU A 239 9.61 -12.41 10.19
CA GLU A 239 10.58 -13.40 10.64
C GLU A 239 9.94 -14.39 11.64
N ASP A 240 9.06 -13.91 12.53
CA ASP A 240 8.38 -14.74 13.53
C ASP A 240 7.31 -15.67 12.95
N LEU A 241 6.71 -15.29 11.81
CA LEU A 241 5.79 -16.17 11.07
C LEU A 241 6.53 -17.13 10.14
N ALA A 242 7.78 -16.81 9.80
CA ALA A 242 8.64 -17.60 8.95
C ALA A 242 9.38 -18.68 9.75
N GLY A 243 8.65 -19.58 10.40
CA GLY A 243 9.21 -20.85 10.91
C GLY A 243 9.56 -21.81 9.76
N PHE A 244 10.54 -21.47 8.92
CA PHE A 244 10.84 -22.06 7.59
C PHE A 244 10.00 -21.52 6.42
N ALA A 245 9.96 -20.19 6.22
CA ALA A 245 9.50 -19.62 4.95
C ALA A 245 9.96 -18.18 4.72
N LEU A 246 11.25 -17.86 4.95
CA LEU A 246 11.82 -16.74 4.21
C LEU A 246 11.93 -17.20 2.76
N ALA A 247 11.06 -16.69 1.89
CA ALA A 247 11.11 -17.01 0.47
C ALA A 247 12.50 -16.66 -0.08
N GLU A 248 13.26 -17.68 -0.50
CA GLU A 248 14.47 -17.48 -1.28
C GLU A 248 14.06 -16.83 -2.60
N HIS A 249 14.28 -15.52 -2.70
CA HIS A 249 14.24 -14.81 -3.97
C HIS A 249 15.68 -14.44 -4.34
N LYS A 250 16.03 -14.66 -5.60
CA LYS A 250 17.34 -14.25 -6.10
C LYS A 250 17.21 -12.83 -6.60
N LEU A 251 17.79 -11.88 -5.86
CA LEU A 251 17.94 -10.51 -6.31
C LEU A 251 19.14 -10.41 -7.26
N VAL A 252 18.89 -9.94 -8.49
CA VAL A 252 19.92 -9.69 -9.51
C VAL A 252 19.93 -8.20 -9.83
N GLN A 253 20.99 -7.52 -9.42
CA GLN A 253 21.20 -6.13 -9.77
C GLN A 253 21.91 -6.04 -11.12
N ILE A 254 21.30 -5.31 -12.06
CA ILE A 254 21.85 -5.00 -13.37
C ILE A 254 22.14 -3.51 -13.42
N LYS A 255 23.40 -3.17 -13.66
CA LYS A 255 23.83 -1.79 -13.81
C LYS A 255 23.87 -1.41 -15.28
N VAL A 256 23.30 -0.25 -15.63
CA VAL A 256 23.19 0.25 -17.00
C VAL A 256 23.92 1.57 -17.13
N LYS A 257 24.78 1.68 -18.14
CA LYS A 257 25.48 2.92 -18.48
C LYS A 257 24.58 3.81 -19.33
N LEU A 258 24.53 5.10 -19.01
CA LEU A 258 23.96 6.11 -19.90
C LEU A 258 24.74 6.15 -21.21
N SER A 259 24.04 6.32 -22.34
CA SER A 259 24.71 6.65 -23.60
C SER A 259 25.46 7.99 -23.49
N PRO A 260 26.48 8.25 -24.33
CA PRO A 260 27.22 9.52 -24.29
C PRO A 260 26.30 10.74 -24.36
N LYS A 261 25.30 10.70 -25.24
CA LYS A 261 24.31 11.78 -25.42
C LYS A 261 23.43 11.99 -24.17
N GLU A 262 22.95 10.91 -23.56
CA GLU A 262 22.18 10.99 -22.30
C GLU A 262 23.05 11.50 -21.16
N ARG A 263 24.32 11.05 -21.09
CA ARG A 263 25.27 11.45 -20.05
C ARG A 263 25.59 12.94 -20.14
N ASP A 264 25.84 13.48 -21.33
CA ASP A 264 26.13 14.89 -21.53
C ASP A 264 24.93 15.77 -21.11
N ARG A 265 23.72 15.33 -21.50
CA ARG A 265 22.49 16.03 -21.14
C ARG A 265 22.19 15.95 -19.65
N TYR A 266 22.40 14.79 -19.03
CA TYR A 266 22.30 14.59 -17.58
C TYR A 266 23.28 15.50 -16.83
N ASN A 267 24.55 15.51 -17.23
CA ASN A 267 25.59 16.33 -16.61
C ASN A 267 25.27 17.83 -16.71
N THR A 268 24.76 18.27 -17.86
CA THR A 268 24.31 19.66 -18.06
C THR A 268 23.18 20.03 -17.10
N CYS A 269 22.17 19.16 -16.98
CA CYS A 269 21.04 19.37 -16.08
C CYS A 269 21.48 19.39 -14.60
N ILE A 270 22.33 18.45 -14.20
CA ILE A 270 22.87 18.37 -12.84
C ILE A 270 23.72 19.60 -12.51
N LYS A 271 24.54 20.08 -13.45
CA LYS A 271 25.35 21.28 -13.28
C LYS A 271 24.46 22.51 -13.04
N LEU A 272 23.46 22.72 -13.89
CA LEU A 272 22.53 23.85 -13.78
C LEU A 272 21.76 23.82 -12.46
N ARG A 273 21.28 22.64 -12.04
CA ARG A 273 20.62 22.46 -10.75
C ARG A 273 21.55 22.77 -9.58
N ASN A 274 22.77 22.21 -9.59
CA ASN A 274 23.72 22.35 -8.48
C ASN A 274 24.22 23.79 -8.33
N GLU A 275 24.38 24.52 -9.43
CA GLU A 275 24.73 25.94 -9.43
C GLU A 275 23.69 26.77 -8.67
N PHE A 276 22.41 26.61 -9.01
CA PHE A 276 21.31 27.28 -8.32
C PHE A 276 21.21 26.90 -6.83
N LEU A 277 21.35 25.61 -6.51
CA LEU A 277 21.33 25.14 -5.12
C LEU A 277 22.48 25.74 -4.30
N ARG A 278 23.66 25.89 -4.89
CA ARG A 278 24.83 26.51 -4.24
C ARG A 278 24.60 27.99 -3.98
N GLU A 279 24.12 28.74 -4.99
CA GLU A 279 23.81 30.17 -4.87
C GLU A 279 22.73 30.41 -3.81
N SER A 280 21.71 29.55 -3.78
CA SER A 280 20.60 29.63 -2.84
C SER A 280 20.92 29.04 -1.46
N LYS A 281 22.10 28.43 -1.28
CA LYS A 281 22.53 27.72 -0.07
C LYS A 281 21.53 26.62 0.38
N ILE A 282 20.96 25.89 -0.58
CA ILE A 282 19.98 24.83 -0.34
C ILE A 282 20.65 23.45 -0.49
N SER A 283 20.43 22.57 0.48
CA SER A 283 20.85 21.16 0.41
C SER A 283 19.65 20.25 0.22
N LEU A 284 19.69 19.34 -0.76
CA LEU A 284 18.61 18.38 -1.03
C LEU A 284 18.67 17.11 -0.15
N GLY A 285 19.52 17.10 0.88
CA GLY A 285 19.67 15.96 1.80
C GLY A 285 18.55 15.81 2.83
N SER A 286 17.67 16.80 2.98
CA SER A 286 16.56 16.79 3.93
C SER A 286 15.23 17.21 3.29
N LEU A 287 14.11 16.82 3.91
CA LEU A 287 12.76 17.20 3.49
C LEU A 287 12.56 18.73 3.50
N GLU A 288 13.09 19.40 4.53
CA GLU A 288 13.09 20.85 4.64
C GLU A 288 13.87 21.51 3.50
N GLY A 289 14.99 20.92 3.10
CA GLY A 289 15.78 21.36 1.97
C GLY A 289 15.04 21.24 0.63
N TRP A 290 14.29 20.16 0.45
CA TRP A 290 13.41 19.98 -0.70
C TRP A 290 12.30 21.04 -0.75
N GLN A 291 11.62 21.30 0.37
CA GLN A 291 10.60 22.35 0.46
C GLN A 291 11.16 23.72 0.11
N LYS A 292 12.35 24.07 0.64
CA LYS A 292 13.06 25.31 0.30
C LYS A 292 13.37 25.40 -1.19
N PHE A 293 13.81 24.31 -1.81
CA PHE A 293 14.07 24.28 -3.25
C PHE A 293 12.82 24.55 -4.08
N VAL A 294 11.69 23.90 -3.73
CA VAL A 294 10.41 24.12 -4.41
C VAL A 294 9.97 25.59 -4.30
N MET A 295 10.01 26.16 -3.09
CA MET A 295 9.65 27.56 -2.86
C MET A 295 10.56 28.54 -3.63
N ALA A 296 11.87 28.30 -3.62
CA ALA A 296 12.83 29.13 -4.33
C ALA A 296 12.68 29.03 -5.87
N SER A 297 12.29 27.85 -6.36
CA SER A 297 12.08 27.60 -7.78
C SER A 297 10.90 28.38 -8.37
N ALA A 298 9.86 28.64 -7.57
CA ALA A 298 8.68 29.40 -7.98
C ALA A 298 8.91 30.92 -8.01
N ARG A 299 9.96 31.41 -7.34
CA ARG A 299 10.22 32.85 -7.15
C ARG A 299 11.17 33.47 -8.18
N SER A 300 11.82 32.66 -9.02
CA SER A 300 12.82 33.14 -9.97
C SER A 300 12.86 32.32 -11.25
N GLN A 301 13.23 32.96 -12.38
CA GLN A 301 13.43 32.25 -13.64
C GLN A 301 14.58 31.24 -13.57
N THR A 302 15.66 31.58 -12.86
CA THR A 302 16.80 30.68 -12.61
C THR A 302 16.38 29.46 -11.80
N GLY A 303 15.58 29.66 -10.75
CA GLY A 303 15.01 28.58 -9.95
C GLY A 303 14.05 27.69 -10.74
N ARG A 304 13.21 28.25 -11.60
CA ARG A 304 12.35 27.46 -12.51
C ARG A 304 13.18 26.60 -13.45
N ARG A 305 14.25 27.14 -14.02
CA ARG A 305 15.19 26.37 -14.88
C ARG A 305 15.87 25.26 -14.10
N ALA A 306 16.27 25.50 -12.85
CA ALA A 306 16.86 24.49 -11.99
C ALA A 306 15.88 23.36 -11.64
N MET A 307 14.60 23.67 -11.43
CA MET A 307 13.55 22.68 -11.21
C MET A 307 13.27 21.83 -12.45
N LEU A 308 13.20 22.46 -13.63
CA LEU A 308 13.07 21.75 -14.91
C LEU A 308 14.27 20.82 -15.16
N ALA A 309 15.49 21.31 -14.94
CA ALA A 309 16.70 20.50 -15.05
C ALA A 309 16.75 19.35 -14.02
N HIS A 310 16.26 19.58 -12.79
CA HIS A 310 16.13 18.50 -11.81
C HIS A 310 15.16 17.41 -12.28
N ARG A 311 14.01 17.79 -12.84
CA ARG A 311 13.01 16.88 -13.39
C ARG A 311 13.57 16.10 -14.59
N GLU A 312 14.18 16.79 -15.54
CA GLU A 312 14.78 16.20 -16.73
C GLU A 312 15.91 15.23 -16.39
N ALA A 313 16.79 15.57 -15.44
CA ALA A 313 17.83 14.66 -14.97
C ALA A 313 17.24 13.38 -14.34
N LYS A 314 16.11 13.49 -13.63
CA LYS A 314 15.39 12.35 -13.06
C LYS A 314 14.75 11.49 -14.15
N GLU A 315 14.13 12.11 -15.14
CA GLU A 315 13.54 11.41 -16.30
C GLU A 315 14.62 10.64 -17.09
N ILE A 316 15.78 11.27 -17.36
CA ILE A 316 16.92 10.62 -18.01
C ILE A 316 17.38 9.41 -17.19
N ALA A 317 17.52 9.52 -15.86
CA ALA A 317 18.00 8.42 -15.04
C ALA A 317 16.99 7.25 -14.93
N SER A 318 15.68 7.56 -14.86
CA SER A 318 14.64 6.55 -14.64
C SER A 318 14.18 5.84 -15.92
N GLY A 319 14.25 6.49 -17.08
CA GLY A 319 13.72 5.98 -18.36
C GLY A 319 14.74 5.86 -19.50
N THR A 320 16.02 5.60 -19.20
CA THR A 320 17.09 5.49 -20.20
C THR A 320 16.78 4.47 -21.29
N ASP A 321 17.25 4.69 -22.52
CA ASP A 321 17.13 3.69 -23.60
C ASP A 321 17.86 2.38 -23.25
N GLY A 322 18.95 2.47 -22.49
CA GLY A 322 19.68 1.31 -21.99
C GLY A 322 18.84 0.40 -21.09
N LYS A 323 18.04 0.98 -20.18
CA LYS A 323 17.13 0.23 -19.31
C LYS A 323 16.03 -0.46 -20.10
N LEU A 324 15.48 0.20 -21.12
CA LEU A 324 14.47 -0.41 -21.98
C LEU A 324 15.04 -1.57 -22.79
N ARG A 325 16.30 -1.48 -23.26
CA ARG A 325 16.97 -2.63 -23.92
C ARG A 325 17.11 -3.82 -22.97
N ILE A 326 17.61 -3.57 -21.75
CA ILE A 326 17.70 -4.63 -20.72
C ILE A 326 16.33 -5.20 -20.37
N LEU A 327 15.29 -4.36 -20.29
CA LEU A 327 13.92 -4.83 -20.11
C LEU A 327 13.53 -5.78 -21.24
N THR A 328 13.74 -5.41 -22.50
CA THR A 328 13.44 -6.27 -23.66
C THR A 328 14.22 -7.58 -23.60
N ASP A 329 15.51 -7.56 -23.25
CA ASP A 329 16.33 -8.76 -23.11
C ASP A 329 15.82 -9.69 -22.01
N LEU A 330 15.44 -9.13 -20.85
CA LEU A 330 14.84 -9.89 -19.74
C LEU A 330 13.47 -10.47 -20.11
N LEU A 331 12.63 -9.71 -20.81
CA LEU A 331 11.33 -10.20 -21.27
C LEU A 331 11.50 -11.37 -22.26
N ALA A 332 12.47 -11.29 -23.16
CA ALA A 332 12.78 -12.37 -24.10
C ALA A 332 13.36 -13.60 -23.39
N GLN A 333 14.28 -13.39 -22.43
CA GLN A 333 14.91 -14.48 -21.67
C GLN A 333 13.91 -15.29 -20.84
N HIS A 334 12.91 -14.62 -20.25
CA HIS A 334 11.94 -15.26 -19.36
C HIS A 334 10.63 -15.62 -20.06
N TYR A 335 10.49 -15.46 -21.38
CA TYR A 335 9.32 -15.94 -22.09
C TYR A 335 9.24 -17.48 -22.04
N PRO A 336 8.07 -18.10 -21.75
CA PRO A 336 6.72 -17.55 -21.63
C PRO A 336 6.24 -17.34 -20.17
N GLU A 337 7.15 -17.14 -19.22
CA GLU A 337 6.82 -16.93 -17.82
C GLU A 337 6.03 -15.63 -17.61
N ARG A 338 5.26 -15.55 -16.51
CA ARG A 338 4.53 -14.33 -16.16
C ARG A 338 5.48 -13.33 -15.49
N ILE A 339 5.54 -12.12 -16.04
CA ILE A 339 6.48 -11.07 -15.66
C ILE A 339 5.73 -9.80 -15.22
N LEU A 340 6.13 -9.25 -14.08
CA LEU A 340 5.68 -7.95 -13.60
C LEU A 340 6.78 -6.92 -13.72
N VAL A 341 6.49 -5.82 -14.39
CA VAL A 341 7.42 -4.70 -14.58
C VAL A 341 6.96 -3.53 -13.74
N PHE A 342 7.85 -3.01 -12.91
CA PHE A 342 7.59 -1.91 -12.00
C PHE A 342 8.48 -0.72 -12.30
N THR A 343 7.86 0.45 -12.34
CA THR A 343 8.56 1.73 -12.42
C THR A 343 7.84 2.75 -11.54
N ASN A 344 8.55 3.80 -11.16
CA ASN A 344 8.03 4.86 -10.31
C ASN A 344 7.46 6.04 -11.11
N ASP A 345 7.57 5.97 -12.42
CA ASP A 345 7.19 7.04 -13.33
C ASP A 345 6.12 6.57 -14.32
N ASN A 346 4.96 7.25 -14.31
CA ASN A 346 3.87 6.96 -15.23
C ASN A 346 4.28 7.15 -16.70
N ALA A 347 5.14 8.14 -17.00
CA ALA A 347 5.57 8.36 -18.38
C ALA A 347 6.35 7.14 -18.90
N THR A 348 7.22 6.57 -18.06
CA THR A 348 7.91 5.31 -18.34
C THR A 348 6.95 4.13 -18.49
N VAL A 349 5.90 4.01 -17.67
CA VAL A 349 4.87 2.96 -17.83
C VAL A 349 4.23 3.03 -19.20
N TYR A 350 3.72 4.21 -19.58
CA TYR A 350 3.03 4.39 -20.86
C TYR A 350 3.98 4.19 -22.04
N ARG A 351 5.23 4.63 -21.91
CA ARG A 351 6.28 4.36 -22.92
C ARG A 351 6.50 2.86 -23.13
N ILE A 352 6.69 2.10 -22.05
CA ILE A 352 6.84 0.64 -22.11
C ILE A 352 5.61 0.00 -22.76
N SER A 353 4.42 0.47 -22.37
CA SER A 353 3.15 -0.05 -22.90
C SER A 353 3.00 0.18 -24.40
N GLN A 354 3.34 1.37 -24.88
CA GLN A 354 3.25 1.73 -26.30
C GLN A 354 4.34 1.04 -27.13
N ASP A 355 5.58 1.03 -26.64
CA ASP A 355 6.73 0.50 -27.37
C ASP A 355 6.69 -1.04 -27.46
N LEU A 356 6.21 -1.72 -26.40
CA LEU A 356 6.25 -3.18 -26.30
C LEU A 356 4.87 -3.85 -26.33
N LEU A 357 3.79 -3.06 -26.50
CA LEU A 357 2.39 -3.54 -26.49
C LEU A 357 2.02 -4.30 -25.22
N ILE A 358 2.57 -3.88 -24.09
CA ILE A 358 2.32 -4.47 -22.77
C ILE A 358 1.19 -3.71 -22.07
N PRO A 359 0.17 -4.38 -21.50
CA PRO A 359 -0.85 -3.72 -20.71
C PRO A 359 -0.26 -2.91 -19.55
N ALA A 360 -0.80 -1.72 -19.31
CA ALA A 360 -0.32 -0.78 -18.30
C ALA A 360 -1.37 -0.51 -17.22
N ILE A 361 -0.93 -0.50 -15.96
CA ILE A 361 -1.74 -0.05 -14.83
C ILE A 361 -1.06 1.15 -14.15
N THR A 362 -1.77 2.27 -14.13
CA THR A 362 -1.39 3.45 -13.35
C THR A 362 -2.51 3.85 -12.39
N HIS A 363 -2.27 4.92 -11.61
CA HIS A 363 -3.29 5.48 -10.73
C HIS A 363 -4.44 6.14 -11.51
N GLN A 364 -4.22 6.40 -12.81
CA GLN A 364 -5.21 6.98 -13.71
C GLN A 364 -6.02 5.91 -14.45
N THR A 365 -5.59 4.64 -14.42
CA THR A 365 -6.32 3.54 -15.05
C THR A 365 -7.70 3.37 -14.39
N PRO A 366 -8.81 3.51 -15.14
CA PRO A 366 -10.15 3.28 -14.62
C PRO A 366 -10.31 1.90 -13.97
N VAL A 367 -11.17 1.82 -12.95
CA VAL A 367 -11.35 0.60 -12.15
C VAL A 367 -11.77 -0.61 -12.99
N LYS A 368 -12.69 -0.42 -13.94
CA LYS A 368 -13.14 -1.51 -14.84
C LYS A 368 -12.02 -2.05 -15.71
N GLU A 369 -11.24 -1.15 -16.32
CA GLU A 369 -10.09 -1.50 -17.14
C GLU A 369 -9.00 -2.18 -16.31
N ARG A 370 -8.71 -1.66 -15.11
CA ARG A 370 -7.76 -2.27 -14.17
C ARG A 370 -8.18 -3.70 -13.81
N HIS A 371 -9.44 -3.91 -13.47
CA HIS A 371 -9.96 -5.24 -13.14
C HIS A 371 -9.84 -6.21 -14.32
N GLU A 372 -10.20 -5.77 -15.53
CA GLU A 372 -10.06 -6.56 -16.76
C GLU A 372 -8.60 -6.96 -17.03
N ILE A 373 -7.66 -6.01 -16.97
CA ILE A 373 -6.23 -6.26 -17.19
C ILE A 373 -5.68 -7.27 -16.16
N LEU A 374 -6.03 -7.11 -14.87
CA LEU A 374 -5.57 -8.01 -13.82
C LEU A 374 -6.15 -9.43 -13.97
N THR A 375 -7.43 -9.53 -14.35
CA THR A 375 -8.09 -10.82 -14.60
C THR A 375 -7.44 -11.55 -15.77
N ARG A 376 -7.24 -10.88 -16.91
CA ARG A 376 -6.55 -11.46 -18.08
C ARG A 376 -5.11 -11.87 -17.78
N PHE A 377 -4.41 -11.11 -16.94
CA PHE A 377 -3.06 -11.49 -16.50
C PHE A 377 -3.08 -12.72 -15.58
N ARG A 378 -4.07 -12.83 -14.67
CA ARG A 378 -4.26 -14.00 -13.79
C ARG A 378 -4.57 -15.27 -14.59
N GLU A 379 -5.47 -15.17 -15.57
CA GLU A 379 -5.83 -16.24 -16.50
C GLU A 379 -4.66 -16.61 -17.44
N GLY A 380 -3.66 -15.74 -17.53
CA GLY A 380 -2.45 -15.96 -18.32
C GLY A 380 -2.60 -15.60 -19.79
N GLU A 381 -3.66 -14.90 -20.18
CA GLU A 381 -3.82 -14.25 -21.49
C GLU A 381 -2.74 -13.18 -21.65
N TYR A 382 -2.54 -12.34 -20.63
CA TYR A 382 -1.39 -11.45 -20.54
C TYR A 382 -0.25 -12.11 -19.78
N LYS A 383 0.91 -12.26 -20.44
CA LYS A 383 2.13 -12.78 -19.80
C LYS A 383 2.92 -11.68 -19.09
N THR A 384 2.78 -10.44 -19.53
CA THR A 384 3.54 -9.32 -18.98
C THR A 384 2.60 -8.18 -18.64
N LEU A 385 2.87 -7.52 -17.53
CA LEU A 385 2.14 -6.35 -17.07
C LEU A 385 3.13 -5.29 -16.59
N VAL A 386 2.90 -4.03 -16.94
CA VAL A 386 3.68 -2.90 -16.41
C VAL A 386 2.83 -2.05 -15.49
N ALA A 387 3.35 -1.69 -14.31
CA ALA A 387 2.64 -0.87 -13.35
C ALA A 387 3.51 0.23 -12.75
N SER A 388 2.92 1.43 -12.58
CA SER A 388 3.46 2.49 -11.73
C SER A 388 2.93 2.32 -10.32
N HIS A 389 3.72 2.45 -9.24
CA HIS A 389 3.33 2.75 -7.82
C HIS A 389 1.96 2.29 -7.21
N VAL A 390 1.15 1.47 -7.87
CA VAL A 390 -0.31 1.33 -7.70
C VAL A 390 -0.68 -0.04 -7.12
N LEU A 391 0.29 -0.93 -7.01
CA LEU A 391 0.13 -2.18 -6.28
C LEU A 391 0.64 -2.06 -4.83
N ASN A 392 0.78 -0.83 -4.31
CA ASN A 392 1.40 -0.59 -3.00
C ASN A 392 0.49 -0.88 -1.81
N GLU A 393 -0.84 -0.82 -1.99
CA GLU A 393 -1.80 -0.98 -0.89
C GLU A 393 -3.05 -1.72 -1.39
N GLY A 394 -3.17 -2.99 -1.01
CA GLY A 394 -4.45 -3.70 -1.06
C GLY A 394 -4.94 -4.19 -2.41
N VAL A 395 -4.04 -4.44 -3.35
CA VAL A 395 -4.36 -5.17 -4.59
C VAL A 395 -3.64 -6.51 -4.54
N ASP A 396 -4.40 -7.60 -4.69
CA ASP A 396 -3.88 -8.95 -4.88
C ASP A 396 -3.11 -9.01 -6.21
N VAL A 397 -1.78 -8.87 -6.15
CA VAL A 397 -0.93 -8.90 -7.33
C VAL A 397 -0.92 -10.33 -7.87
N PRO A 398 -1.31 -10.58 -9.13
CA PRO A 398 -1.46 -11.95 -9.59
C PRO A 398 -0.12 -12.68 -9.69
N ASP A 399 -0.16 -14.00 -9.61
CA ASP A 399 1.01 -14.88 -9.60
C ASP A 399 1.99 -14.60 -10.77
N ALA A 400 3.14 -14.03 -10.46
CA ALA A 400 4.24 -13.86 -11.41
C ALA A 400 5.50 -14.60 -10.95
N ARG A 401 6.29 -15.08 -11.90
CA ARG A 401 7.56 -15.78 -11.62
C ARG A 401 8.74 -14.80 -11.58
N VAL A 402 8.63 -13.71 -12.34
CA VAL A 402 9.68 -12.72 -12.49
C VAL A 402 9.12 -11.33 -12.19
N ALA A 403 9.86 -10.57 -11.41
CA ALA A 403 9.62 -9.15 -11.19
C ALA A 403 10.83 -8.34 -11.66
N ILE A 404 10.57 -7.26 -12.39
CA ILE A 404 11.60 -6.36 -12.90
C ILE A 404 11.32 -4.95 -12.37
N ILE A 405 12.26 -4.39 -11.63
CA ILE A 405 12.18 -3.03 -11.10
C ILE A 405 13.12 -2.13 -11.91
N LEU A 406 12.55 -1.16 -12.62
CA LEU A 406 13.27 -0.22 -13.48
C LEU A 406 13.63 1.10 -12.78
N SER A 407 13.32 1.24 -11.49
CA SER A 407 13.49 2.48 -10.72
C SER A 407 14.39 2.33 -9.50
N GLY A 408 15.28 3.29 -9.28
CA GLY A 408 16.18 3.33 -8.13
C GLY A 408 15.84 4.37 -7.06
N THR A 409 14.59 4.44 -6.56
CA THR A 409 14.26 5.35 -5.44
C THR A 409 14.41 4.67 -4.06
N GLY A 410 14.50 5.50 -3.00
CA GLY A 410 14.88 5.04 -1.65
C GLY A 410 13.76 4.33 -0.88
N SER A 411 12.50 4.48 -1.30
CA SER A 411 11.33 3.88 -0.66
C SER A 411 11.10 2.42 -1.05
N SER A 412 11.92 1.86 -1.94
CA SER A 412 11.69 0.55 -2.58
C SER A 412 12.09 -0.68 -1.74
N ARG A 413 12.67 -0.53 -0.55
CA ARG A 413 13.13 -1.69 0.27
C ARG A 413 11.97 -2.46 0.89
N GLU A 414 11.02 -1.76 1.49
CA GLU A 414 9.79 -2.36 2.02
C GLU A 414 8.93 -2.92 0.88
N TYR A 415 8.94 -2.23 -0.27
CA TYR A 415 8.27 -2.64 -1.50
C TYR A 415 8.82 -3.94 -2.10
N ILE A 416 10.14 -4.10 -2.20
CA ILE A 416 10.80 -5.33 -2.67
C ILE A 416 10.47 -6.52 -1.76
N GLN A 417 10.50 -6.28 -0.44
CA GLN A 417 10.15 -7.29 0.54
C GLN A 417 8.65 -7.63 0.57
N ARG A 418 7.77 -6.67 0.24
CA ARG A 418 6.33 -6.90 0.04
C ARG A 418 6.08 -7.66 -1.27
N LEU A 419 6.72 -7.25 -2.37
CA LEU A 419 6.60 -7.88 -3.68
C LEU A 419 7.08 -9.33 -3.68
N GLY A 420 8.21 -9.61 -3.01
CA GLY A 420 8.71 -10.97 -2.78
C GLY A 420 7.72 -11.89 -2.04
N ARG A 421 6.73 -11.34 -1.32
CA ARG A 421 5.66 -12.10 -0.64
C ARG A 421 4.43 -12.31 -1.50
N VAL A 422 4.16 -11.41 -2.45
CA VAL A 422 3.02 -11.55 -3.37
C VAL A 422 3.37 -12.45 -4.57
N LEU A 423 4.66 -12.63 -4.85
CA LEU A 423 5.16 -13.59 -5.83
C LEU A 423 5.04 -15.05 -5.33
N ARG A 424 3.83 -15.55 -4.98
CA ARG A 424 3.34 -16.95 -5.17
C ARG A 424 2.02 -17.33 -4.46
N LYS A 425 1.13 -17.98 -5.22
CA LYS A 425 0.40 -19.25 -4.98
C LYS A 425 0.17 -20.04 -6.29
N GLY A 426 1.26 -20.38 -7.01
CA GLY A 426 1.23 -21.36 -8.10
C GLY A 426 1.53 -22.77 -7.61
N SER A 427 0.67 -23.73 -7.95
CA SER A 427 0.52 -25.13 -7.48
C SER A 427 1.71 -26.10 -7.66
N GLU A 428 2.95 -25.64 -7.74
CA GLU A 428 4.13 -26.52 -7.83
C GLU A 428 5.23 -26.05 -6.87
N GLY A 429 5.60 -26.92 -5.93
CA GLY A 429 6.68 -26.71 -4.97
C GLY A 429 7.99 -26.36 -5.66
N HIS A 430 8.77 -25.45 -5.06
CA HIS A 430 10.14 -25.09 -5.45
C HIS A 430 10.37 -24.28 -6.74
N LYS A 431 9.71 -23.14 -6.98
CA LYS A 431 10.27 -22.17 -7.96
C LYS A 431 10.53 -20.82 -7.28
N LEU A 432 11.82 -20.51 -7.08
CA LEU A 432 12.30 -19.23 -6.58
C LEU A 432 11.78 -18.07 -7.45
N ALA A 433 11.35 -16.98 -6.81
CA ALA A 433 11.02 -15.75 -7.52
C ALA A 433 12.31 -15.02 -7.92
N LEU A 434 12.42 -14.61 -9.18
CA LEU A 434 13.55 -13.82 -9.68
C LEU A 434 13.19 -12.34 -9.63
N LEU A 435 14.00 -11.56 -8.92
CA LEU A 435 13.83 -10.12 -8.83
C LEU A 435 15.01 -9.41 -9.49
N TYR A 436 14.73 -8.71 -10.59
CA TYR A 436 15.71 -7.89 -11.28
C TYR A 436 15.58 -6.44 -10.83
N GLU A 437 16.72 -5.82 -10.52
CA GLU A 437 16.80 -4.39 -10.26
C GLU A 437 17.72 -3.74 -11.28
N VAL A 438 17.17 -2.89 -12.14
CA VAL A 438 17.92 -2.23 -13.20
C VAL A 438 18.21 -0.78 -12.79
N VAL A 439 19.50 -0.45 -12.60
CA VAL A 439 19.95 0.84 -12.04
C VAL A 439 20.88 1.56 -13.02
N ALA A 440 20.68 2.86 -13.22
CA ALA A 440 21.60 3.66 -14.03
C ALA A 440 22.89 4.02 -13.25
N GLU A 441 24.06 3.65 -13.78
CA GLU A 441 25.38 3.91 -13.19
C GLU A 441 25.73 5.40 -13.13
N ASP A 442 26.44 5.81 -12.08
CA ASP A 442 26.88 7.20 -11.88
C ASP A 442 25.71 8.21 -11.93
N THR A 443 24.54 7.79 -11.44
CA THR A 443 23.36 8.66 -11.29
C THR A 443 22.88 8.66 -9.84
N SER A 444 21.90 9.52 -9.55
CA SER A 444 21.20 9.54 -8.26
C SER A 444 20.60 8.18 -7.87
N GLU A 445 20.33 7.29 -8.83
CA GLU A 445 19.80 5.96 -8.56
C GLU A 445 20.83 5.02 -7.93
N GLU A 446 22.10 5.11 -8.31
CA GLU A 446 23.16 4.27 -7.75
C GLU A 446 23.39 4.61 -6.28
N GLY A 447 23.50 5.89 -5.93
CA GLY A 447 23.62 6.30 -4.53
C GLY A 447 22.40 5.88 -3.69
N THR A 448 21.22 5.84 -4.31
CA THR A 448 20.00 5.36 -3.67
C THR A 448 20.00 3.82 -3.53
N SER A 449 20.55 3.08 -4.49
CA SER A 449 20.76 1.64 -4.40
C SER A 449 21.81 1.23 -3.37
N GLN A 450 22.94 1.94 -3.31
CA GLN A 450 23.98 1.68 -2.32
C GLN A 450 23.51 1.93 -0.88
N ARG A 451 22.70 2.98 -0.64
CA ARG A 451 22.05 3.19 0.67
C ARG A 451 21.08 2.04 1.04
N ARG A 452 20.49 1.36 0.05
CA ARG A 452 19.61 0.20 0.27
C ARG A 452 20.37 -1.05 0.74
N HIS A 453 21.58 -1.28 0.20
CA HIS A 453 22.41 -2.45 0.52
C HIS A 453 23.40 -2.24 1.68
N GLY A 454 23.80 -0.99 1.99
CA GLY A 454 24.89 -0.67 2.91
C GLY A 454 24.63 -0.85 4.42
N SER A 455 23.61 -1.61 4.84
CA SER A 455 23.31 -1.87 6.25
C SER A 455 23.59 -3.31 6.69
N GLU A 456 24.47 -4.04 5.99
CA GLU A 456 24.97 -5.38 6.41
C GLU A 456 26.43 -5.35 6.91
N GLY A 457 26.96 -4.18 7.29
CA GLY A 457 28.35 -4.09 7.75
C GLY A 457 28.66 -2.83 8.54
N LYS A 458 27.97 -2.58 9.65
CA LYS A 458 28.46 -1.59 10.64
C LYS A 458 29.36 -2.30 11.65
N LYS A 459 30.65 -1.98 11.56
CA LYS A 459 31.71 -2.30 12.51
C LYS A 459 31.27 -2.01 13.94
N GLU A 460 31.35 -3.02 14.81
CA GLU A 460 31.43 -2.79 16.25
C GLU A 460 32.67 -1.95 16.58
N PRO A 461 32.63 -1.08 17.60
CA PRO A 461 33.81 -0.38 18.07
C PRO A 461 34.72 -1.36 18.81
N GLN A 462 35.81 -1.78 18.18
CA GLN A 462 36.82 -2.63 18.82
C GLN A 462 37.52 -1.86 19.95
N ARG A 463 37.26 -2.29 21.19
CA ARG A 463 38.13 -2.05 22.35
C ARG A 463 39.47 -2.74 22.12
N HIS A 464 40.56 -2.01 22.36
CA HIS A 464 41.94 -2.51 22.41
C HIS A 464 42.07 -3.80 23.24
N LYS A 465 42.61 -4.87 22.65
CA LYS A 465 43.50 -5.84 23.31
C LYS A 465 44.49 -6.44 22.31
N GLU A 466 45.74 -6.52 22.74
CA GLU A 466 46.93 -6.93 22.01
C GLU A 466 47.02 -8.43 21.74
N HIS A 467 47.76 -8.75 20.66
CA HIS A 467 48.54 -9.96 20.35
C HIS A 467 47.89 -11.37 20.35
N ARG A 468 47.86 -11.99 19.16
CA ARG A 468 48.84 -13.02 18.72
C ARG A 468 48.55 -13.45 17.27
N VAL A 469 49.60 -13.48 16.45
CA VAL A 469 49.57 -13.93 15.05
C VAL A 469 49.46 -15.46 15.03
N ILE A 470 48.36 -15.97 14.51
CA ILE A 470 48.21 -17.36 14.09
C ILE A 470 47.65 -17.31 12.66
N GLU A 471 48.48 -17.70 11.69
CA GLU A 471 48.08 -17.82 10.29
C GLU A 471 46.97 -18.85 10.13
N LYS A 472 45.86 -18.46 9.51
CA LYS A 472 44.80 -19.36 9.04
C LYS A 472 44.84 -19.48 7.52
N PRO A 473 44.50 -20.66 6.96
CA PRO A 473 44.74 -20.99 5.55
C PRO A 473 43.84 -20.19 4.61
N LYS A 474 44.39 -19.86 3.43
CA LYS A 474 43.72 -19.14 2.34
C LYS A 474 42.46 -19.90 1.88
N LYS A 475 41.28 -19.26 1.99
CA LYS A 475 40.07 -19.69 1.27
C LYS A 475 40.25 -19.41 -0.24
N PRO A 476 39.71 -20.27 -1.12
CA PRO A 476 39.84 -20.11 -2.57
C PRO A 476 39.07 -18.87 -3.06
N LYS A 477 39.67 -18.12 -3.97
CA LYS A 477 39.02 -17.01 -4.70
C LYS A 477 37.91 -17.57 -5.58
N LEU A 478 36.67 -17.11 -5.39
CA LEU A 478 35.59 -17.28 -6.36
C LEU A 478 35.99 -16.55 -7.66
N LYS A 479 36.09 -17.29 -8.77
CA LYS A 479 36.28 -16.75 -10.12
C LYS A 479 35.04 -15.94 -10.49
N GLN A 480 35.21 -14.67 -10.81
CA GLN A 480 34.25 -13.92 -11.62
C GLN A 480 34.33 -14.47 -13.04
N GLU A 481 33.30 -15.19 -13.47
CA GLU A 481 33.16 -15.56 -14.88
C GLU A 481 32.60 -14.35 -15.64
N GLN A 482 33.46 -13.72 -16.43
CA GLN A 482 33.03 -12.87 -17.54
C GLN A 482 32.43 -13.78 -18.61
N LEU A 483 31.14 -13.60 -18.93
CA LEU A 483 30.54 -14.23 -20.09
C LEU A 483 31.00 -13.48 -21.35
N GLU A 484 31.77 -14.15 -22.20
CA GLU A 484 32.16 -13.67 -23.52
C GLU A 484 30.94 -13.68 -24.46
N ILE A 485 30.77 -12.59 -25.21
CA ILE A 485 29.70 -12.43 -26.20
C ILE A 485 30.09 -13.23 -27.44
N PHE A 486 29.35 -14.30 -27.76
CA PHE A 486 29.49 -14.98 -29.04
C PHE A 486 28.95 -14.10 -30.18
N PRO A 487 29.67 -13.96 -31.31
CA PRO A 487 29.15 -13.26 -32.47
C PRO A 487 28.00 -14.06 -33.12
N SER A 488 26.89 -13.39 -33.37
CA SER A 488 25.70 -13.94 -34.02
C SER A 488 25.97 -14.28 -35.49
N GLN A 489 25.81 -15.54 -35.89
CA GLN A 489 25.61 -15.90 -37.30
C GLN A 489 24.12 -15.83 -37.65
N PRO A 490 23.74 -15.23 -38.79
CA PRO A 490 22.35 -15.15 -39.23
C PRO A 490 21.82 -16.52 -39.67
N ILE A 491 20.67 -16.95 -39.13
CA ILE A 491 20.07 -18.27 -39.33
C ILE A 491 19.15 -18.34 -40.59
N TYR A 492 19.01 -17.26 -41.36
CA TYR A 492 18.18 -17.29 -42.58
C TYR A 492 18.88 -16.64 -43.78
N GLY A 493 18.94 -17.39 -44.88
CA GLY A 493 19.51 -16.96 -46.16
C GLY A 493 18.75 -15.77 -46.73
N VAL A 494 19.49 -14.71 -47.03
CA VAL A 494 18.99 -13.52 -47.73
C VAL A 494 18.74 -13.89 -49.19
N ASN A 495 17.49 -14.17 -49.55
CA ASN A 495 17.09 -14.20 -50.95
C ASN A 495 16.63 -12.80 -51.36
N GLN A 496 17.51 -12.07 -52.03
CA GLN A 496 17.20 -10.76 -52.62
C GLN A 496 16.24 -10.97 -53.80
N ASN A 497 14.94 -10.76 -53.58
CA ASN A 497 14.01 -10.47 -54.66
C ASN A 497 13.28 -9.16 -54.35
N GLN A 498 13.41 -8.23 -55.29
CA GLN A 498 12.91 -6.86 -55.25
C GLN A 498 11.40 -6.83 -54.99
N THR A 499 11.00 -6.23 -53.87
CA THR A 499 9.59 -5.84 -53.64
C THR A 499 9.36 -4.50 -54.34
N PRO A 500 8.35 -4.36 -55.21
CA PRO A 500 8.08 -3.09 -55.89
C PRO A 500 7.60 -2.03 -54.89
N LYS A 501 8.10 -0.80 -55.06
CA LYS A 501 7.74 0.37 -54.25
C LYS A 501 6.27 0.73 -54.50
N ALA A 502 5.50 0.93 -53.44
CA ALA A 502 4.11 1.36 -53.52
C ALA A 502 4.02 2.82 -53.99
N ALA A 503 3.90 3.05 -55.30
CA ALA A 503 3.28 4.22 -55.93
C ALA A 503 3.33 4.11 -57.48
N GLU A 504 2.70 3.11 -58.08
CA GLU A 504 2.32 3.16 -59.51
C GLU A 504 0.96 2.45 -59.69
N SER A 505 -0.02 3.20 -60.21
CA SER A 505 -1.33 2.66 -60.64
C SER A 505 -1.21 1.99 -62.01
N PRO A 506 -1.98 0.91 -62.26
CA PRO A 506 -2.55 0.74 -63.58
C PRO A 506 -4.06 0.44 -63.54
N ALA A 507 -4.73 1.01 -64.53
CA ALA A 507 -6.17 1.03 -64.72
C ALA A 507 -6.75 -0.24 -65.40
N LYS A 508 -8.08 -0.28 -65.40
CA LYS A 508 -9.02 -0.98 -66.30
C LYS A 508 -9.32 -2.46 -66.06
N TRP A 509 -10.50 -2.68 -65.47
CA TRP A 509 -11.54 -3.64 -65.89
C TRP A 509 -12.85 -2.87 -65.64
N GLY A 510 -13.86 -2.73 -66.50
CA GLY A 510 -14.35 -3.47 -67.66
C GLY A 510 -15.88 -3.34 -67.52
N GLU A 511 -16.53 -2.77 -68.52
CA GLU A 511 -17.91 -2.26 -68.53
C GLU A 511 -19.00 -3.33 -68.33
N ASP A 512 -20.21 -2.83 -68.06
CA ASP A 512 -21.55 -3.43 -68.17
C ASP A 512 -22.14 -4.13 -66.94
N GLU A 513 -22.97 -3.40 -66.19
CA GLU A 513 -24.43 -3.60 -66.18
C GLU A 513 -25.11 -2.51 -65.32
N THR A 514 -26.01 -1.77 -65.96
CA THR A 514 -26.81 -0.65 -65.41
C THR A 514 -27.89 -1.10 -64.43
N PRO A 515 -28.38 -0.19 -63.55
CA PRO A 515 -29.27 -0.51 -62.44
C PRO A 515 -30.76 -0.40 -62.82
N GLU A 516 -31.61 -1.23 -62.20
CA GLU A 516 -33.04 -0.98 -62.10
C GLU A 516 -33.56 -1.26 -60.67
N PHE A 517 -34.09 -0.18 -60.08
CA PHE A 517 -35.01 0.01 -58.95
C PHE A 517 -34.65 -0.42 -57.52
#